data_AF-A0A9X9Q5A5-F1
#
_entry.id   AF-A0A9X9Q5A5-F1
#
_cell.length_a   1.000
_cell.length_b   1.000
_cell.length_c   1.000
_cell.angle_alpha   90.00
_cell.angle_beta   90.00
_cell.angle_gamma   90.00
#
_symmetry.space_group_name_H-M   'P 1'
#
loop_
_entity.id
_entity.type
_entity.pdbx_description
1 polymer ?
#
loop_
_entity_poly.entity_id
_entity_poly.type
_entity_poly.pdbx_seq_one_letter_code
_entity_poly.pdbx_strand_id
1 'polypeptide(L)'
;AETDNLDHYTNAYAVFYKDVRAYQRLLEEHDVINWDQVFQIQGLQSELHDVSKAVANSKQLGVKLTSFKAVQFLPHPLLLDTSSLKGSAPQLTYLSAADADLLNRTWSRGGNEQCLRYIAKLISCFPNVCVRDDKGHPISWTLTDQFATM
;
A
#
# COMPACT_ATOMS: atom_id res chain seq x y z
N ALA A 1 13.78 -14.85 8.16
CA ALA A 1 12.35 -14.81 8.54
C ALA A 1 11.64 -15.76 7.60
N GLU A 2 10.84 -16.69 8.13
CA GLU A 2 10.05 -17.60 7.34
C GLU A 2 8.97 -16.80 6.59
N THR A 3 8.75 -17.09 5.31
CA THR A 3 7.77 -16.38 4.48
C THR A 3 6.37 -16.87 4.83
N ASP A 4 5.48 -15.99 5.31
CA ASP A 4 4.07 -16.31 5.55
C ASP A 4 3.33 -16.32 4.20
N ASN A 5 3.05 -17.51 3.67
CA ASN A 5 2.35 -17.68 2.38
C ASN A 5 0.92 -17.11 2.39
N LEU A 6 0.35 -16.75 3.53
CA LEU A 6 -0.97 -16.14 3.63
C LEU A 6 -0.91 -14.60 3.75
N ASP A 7 0.28 -14.04 3.94
CA ASP A 7 0.49 -12.60 4.14
C ASP A 7 0.55 -11.84 2.81
N HIS A 8 -0.62 -11.47 2.29
CA HIS A 8 -0.73 -10.66 1.09
C HIS A 8 -0.23 -9.21 1.23
N TYR A 9 0.06 -8.74 2.45
CA TYR A 9 0.63 -7.39 2.63
C TYR A 9 2.10 -7.40 2.22
N THR A 10 2.84 -8.45 2.59
CA THR A 10 4.27 -8.61 2.28
C THR A 10 4.52 -9.35 0.97
N ASN A 11 3.65 -10.30 0.61
CA ASN A 11 3.73 -11.03 -0.65
C ASN A 11 3.18 -10.12 -1.75
N ALA A 12 4.04 -9.30 -2.33
CA ALA A 12 3.63 -8.28 -3.28
C ALA A 12 4.59 -8.18 -4.46
N TYR A 13 4.03 -8.00 -5.65
CA TYR A 13 4.76 -7.76 -6.89
C TYR A 13 4.36 -6.40 -7.45
N ALA A 14 5.32 -5.55 -7.78
CA ALA A 14 5.10 -4.38 -8.60
C ALA A 14 5.43 -4.70 -10.05
N VAL A 15 4.54 -4.35 -10.96
CA VAL A 15 4.70 -4.67 -12.39
C VAL A 15 4.60 -3.43 -13.24
N PHE A 16 5.44 -3.41 -14.28
CA PHE A 16 5.35 -2.47 -15.38
C PHE A 16 5.63 -3.20 -16.69
N TYR A 17 4.76 -3.02 -17.67
CA TYR A 17 4.91 -3.57 -19.00
C TYR A 17 4.59 -2.52 -20.08
N LYS A 18 5.22 -2.70 -21.24
CA LYS A 18 4.92 -1.98 -22.49
C LYS A 18 4.14 -2.84 -23.49
N ASP A 19 4.34 -4.16 -23.44
CA ASP A 19 3.61 -5.14 -24.25
C ASP A 19 2.81 -6.04 -23.31
N VAL A 20 1.48 -5.99 -23.43
CA VAL A 20 0.55 -6.79 -22.64
C VAL A 20 0.76 -8.29 -22.83
N ARG A 21 1.23 -8.74 -24.00
CA ARG A 21 1.53 -10.14 -24.28
C ARG A 21 2.81 -10.61 -23.60
N ALA A 22 3.76 -9.69 -23.38
CA ALA A 22 4.94 -10.00 -22.57
C ALA A 22 4.56 -10.15 -21.10
N TYR A 23 3.66 -9.29 -20.60
CA TYR A 23 3.13 -9.41 -19.25
C TYR A 23 2.38 -10.73 -19.02
N GLN A 24 1.47 -11.09 -19.94
CA GLN A 24 0.75 -12.35 -19.85
C GLN A 24 1.70 -13.56 -19.82
N ARG A 25 2.69 -13.61 -20.73
CA ARG A 25 3.69 -14.68 -20.74
C ARG A 25 4.46 -14.76 -19.42
N LEU A 26 4.83 -13.62 -18.84
CA LEU A 26 5.52 -13.56 -17.55
C LEU A 26 4.69 -14.16 -16.41
N LEU A 27 3.37 -13.92 -16.41
CA LEU A 27 2.47 -14.51 -15.41
C LEU A 27 2.27 -16.02 -15.59
N GLU A 28 2.32 -16.50 -16.83
CA GLU A 28 2.16 -17.91 -17.19
C GLU A 28 3.43 -18.72 -16.98
N GLU A 29 4.60 -18.08 -17.08
CA GLU A 29 5.93 -18.68 -16.87
C GLU A 29 6.04 -19.33 -15.49
N HIS A 30 6.65 -20.52 -15.45
CA HIS A 30 6.86 -21.26 -14.21
C HIS A 30 7.90 -20.53 -13.33
N ASP A 31 7.74 -20.62 -12.01
CA ASP A 31 8.65 -20.04 -10.99
C ASP A 31 8.85 -18.51 -11.01
N VAL A 32 8.18 -17.75 -11.88
CA VAL A 32 8.29 -16.27 -11.86
C VAL A 32 7.40 -15.67 -10.78
N ILE A 33 6.14 -16.10 -10.73
CA ILE A 33 5.19 -15.75 -9.69
C ILE A 33 4.94 -17.01 -8.88
N ASN A 34 5.20 -16.94 -7.58
CA ASN A 34 4.73 -17.97 -6.67
C ASN A 34 3.21 -17.87 -6.57
N TRP A 35 2.50 -18.78 -7.24
CA TRP A 35 1.04 -18.87 -7.25
C TRP A 35 0.48 -19.67 -6.07
N ASP A 36 1.33 -20.32 -5.27
CA ASP A 36 0.95 -21.14 -4.10
C ASP A 36 0.78 -20.30 -2.82
N GLN A 37 0.97 -18.98 -2.91
CA GLN A 37 0.77 -18.04 -1.80
C GLN A 37 -0.39 -17.08 -2.11
N VAL A 38 -0.90 -16.42 -1.08
CA VAL A 38 -1.76 -15.25 -1.20
C VAL A 38 -0.86 -14.03 -1.39
N PHE A 39 -1.05 -13.29 -2.47
CA PHE A 39 -0.24 -12.12 -2.81
C PHE A 39 -1.05 -11.02 -3.50
N GLN A 40 -0.41 -9.86 -3.68
CA GLN A 40 -0.95 -8.76 -4.48
C GLN A 40 -0.03 -8.42 -5.67
N ILE A 41 -0.64 -8.05 -6.80
CA ILE A 41 0.07 -7.41 -7.93
C ILE A 41 -0.37 -5.95 -7.98
N GLN A 42 0.59 -5.05 -8.00
CA GLN A 42 0.39 -3.61 -8.11
C GLN A 42 0.93 -3.09 -9.44
N GLY A 43 0.16 -2.24 -10.11
CA GLY A 43 0.55 -1.60 -11.35
C GLY A 43 -0.50 -0.59 -11.80
N LEU A 44 -0.18 0.20 -12.82
CA LEU A 44 -1.02 1.32 -13.27
C LEU A 44 -1.59 1.12 -14.69
N GLN A 45 -1.19 0.06 -15.38
CA GLN A 45 -1.66 -0.24 -16.72
C GLN A 45 -3.13 -0.68 -16.73
N SER A 46 -3.87 -0.26 -17.75
CA SER A 46 -5.31 -0.52 -17.90
C SER A 46 -5.66 -2.00 -17.97
N GLU A 47 -4.85 -2.81 -18.66
CA GLU A 47 -5.11 -4.24 -18.88
C GLU A 47 -4.64 -5.12 -17.73
N LEU A 48 -4.00 -4.54 -16.70
CA LEU A 48 -3.38 -5.27 -15.60
C LEU A 48 -4.38 -6.23 -14.96
N HIS A 49 -5.55 -5.72 -14.57
CA HIS A 49 -6.56 -6.51 -13.90
C HIS A 49 -7.08 -7.64 -14.78
N ASP A 50 -7.43 -7.34 -16.03
CA ASP A 50 -8.10 -8.31 -16.91
C ASP A 50 -7.15 -9.46 -17.30
N VAL A 51 -5.89 -9.15 -17.60
CA VAL A 51 -4.87 -10.16 -17.90
C VAL A 51 -4.52 -10.98 -16.67
N SER A 52 -4.31 -10.34 -15.52
CA SER A 52 -4.00 -11.07 -14.27
C SER A 52 -5.15 -11.99 -13.87
N LYS A 53 -6.39 -11.52 -14.03
CA LYS A 53 -7.59 -12.30 -13.75
C LYS A 53 -7.75 -13.48 -14.72
N ALA A 54 -7.44 -13.30 -16.00
CA ALA A 54 -7.48 -14.39 -16.98
C ALA A 54 -6.49 -15.51 -16.63
N VAL A 55 -5.25 -15.16 -16.26
CA VAL A 55 -4.22 -16.14 -15.85
C VAL A 55 -4.55 -16.78 -14.50
N ALA A 56 -5.06 -16.01 -13.53
CA ALA A 56 -5.50 -16.58 -12.25
C ALA A 56 -6.67 -17.56 -12.44
N ASN A 57 -7.64 -17.24 -13.29
CA ASN A 57 -8.76 -18.12 -13.60
C ASN A 57 -8.31 -19.43 -14.27
N SER A 58 -7.33 -19.39 -15.18
CA SER A 58 -6.78 -20.61 -15.79
C SER A 58 -6.09 -21.52 -14.76
N LYS A 59 -5.58 -20.92 -13.67
CA LYS A 59 -5.02 -21.61 -12.50
C LYS A 59 -6.06 -21.91 -11.41
N GLN A 60 -7.34 -21.61 -11.64
CA GLN A 60 -8.46 -21.81 -10.70
C GLN A 60 -8.31 -21.02 -9.37
N LEU A 61 -7.70 -19.83 -9.44
CA LEU A 61 -7.46 -18.95 -8.29
C LEU A 61 -8.47 -17.80 -8.23
N GLY A 62 -8.81 -17.38 -7.01
CA GLY A 62 -9.67 -16.23 -6.76
C GLY A 62 -8.91 -14.90 -6.88
N VAL A 63 -9.55 -13.89 -7.47
CA VAL A 63 -8.98 -12.54 -7.61
C VAL A 63 -9.91 -11.51 -6.99
N LYS A 64 -9.33 -10.62 -6.17
CA LYS A 64 -10.00 -9.44 -5.62
C LYS A 64 -9.37 -8.18 -6.18
N LEU A 65 -10.15 -7.37 -6.89
CA LEU A 65 -9.70 -6.07 -7.38
C LEU A 65 -9.75 -5.05 -6.23
N THR A 66 -8.64 -4.33 -6.04
CA THR A 66 -8.57 -3.11 -5.23
C THR A 66 -8.09 -1.98 -6.14
N SER A 67 -8.92 -0.98 -6.36
CA SER A 67 -8.57 0.18 -7.18
C SER A 67 -8.19 1.38 -6.31
N PHE A 68 -7.14 2.07 -6.74
CA PHE A 68 -6.73 3.36 -6.19
C PHE A 68 -6.50 4.34 -7.34
N LYS A 69 -6.63 5.63 -7.06
CA LYS A 69 -6.32 6.68 -8.04
C LYS A 69 -4.98 7.27 -7.69
N ALA A 70 -4.04 7.23 -8.64
CA ALA A 70 -2.81 7.98 -8.51
C ALA A 70 -3.14 9.48 -8.45
N VAL A 71 -2.68 10.15 -7.40
CA VAL A 71 -2.79 11.61 -7.27
C VAL A 71 -1.44 12.18 -7.65
N GLN A 72 -1.43 13.04 -8.68
CA GLN A 72 -0.22 13.75 -9.08
C GLN A 72 -0.09 15.02 -8.23
N PHE A 73 0.98 15.10 -7.45
CA PHE A 73 1.34 16.34 -6.78
C PHE A 73 2.01 17.30 -7.77
N LEU A 74 1.67 18.58 -7.68
CA LEU A 74 2.35 19.60 -8.46
C LEU A 74 3.83 19.66 -8.03
N PRO A 75 4.78 19.82 -8.97
CA PRO A 75 6.21 19.85 -8.65
C PRO A 75 6.62 21.06 -7.81
N HIS A 76 5.73 22.05 -7.64
CA HIS A 76 5.97 23.24 -6.85
C HIS A 76 5.16 23.15 -5.55
N PRO A 77 5.78 23.40 -4.38
CA PRO A 77 5.04 23.51 -3.14
C PRO A 77 4.04 24.66 -3.30
N LEU A 78 2.74 24.33 -3.26
CA LEU A 78 1.73 25.33 -3.00
C LEU A 78 2.05 25.91 -1.63
N LEU A 79 2.36 27.20 -1.55
CA LEU A 79 2.39 27.93 -0.28
C LEU A 79 1.00 27.83 0.31
N LEU A 80 0.80 26.87 1.23
CA LEU A 80 -0.42 26.74 1.99
C LEU A 80 -0.52 27.98 2.88
N ASP A 81 -1.52 28.81 2.62
CA ASP A 81 -1.83 29.97 3.45
C ASP A 81 -2.37 29.48 4.81
N THR A 82 -1.46 29.35 5.77
CA THR A 82 -1.76 28.92 7.14
C THR A 82 -2.37 30.04 7.99
N SER A 83 -2.53 31.26 7.44
CA SER A 83 -3.07 32.42 8.17
C SER A 83 -4.52 32.26 8.62
N SER A 84 -5.25 31.29 8.06
CA SER A 84 -6.65 31.00 8.39
C SER A 84 -6.85 29.95 9.49
N LEU A 85 -5.79 29.30 9.98
CA LEU A 85 -5.88 28.28 11.04
C LEU A 85 -6.21 28.95 12.39
N LYS A 86 -7.50 29.07 12.71
CA LYS A 86 -7.98 29.47 14.03
C LYS A 86 -7.91 28.27 14.98
N GLY A 87 -6.84 28.17 15.78
CA GLY A 87 -6.67 27.11 16.78
C GLY A 87 -5.21 26.90 17.18
N SER A 88 -4.94 25.99 18.12
CA SER A 88 -3.59 25.49 18.35
C SER A 88 -3.08 24.82 17.07
N ALA A 89 -1.88 25.19 16.62
CA ALA A 89 -1.31 24.62 15.41
C ALA A 89 -1.14 23.10 15.58
N PRO A 90 -1.65 22.29 14.64
CA PRO A 90 -1.43 20.84 14.69
C PRO A 90 0.06 20.53 14.60
N GLN A 91 0.51 19.51 15.32
CA GLN A 91 1.92 19.15 15.35
C GLN A 91 2.24 18.17 14.23
N LEU A 92 3.26 18.48 13.42
CA LEU A 92 3.79 17.57 12.42
C LEU A 92 4.89 16.72 13.05
N THR A 93 4.68 15.40 13.08
CA THR A 93 5.53 14.41 13.74
C THR A 93 5.65 13.16 12.87
N TYR A 94 6.19 12.08 13.44
CA TYR A 94 6.24 10.75 12.84
C TYR A 94 5.30 9.79 13.57
N LEU A 95 4.88 8.74 12.88
CA LEU A 95 4.25 7.58 13.48
C LEU A 95 5.26 6.80 14.32
N SER A 96 4.76 6.18 15.37
CA SER A 96 5.49 5.27 16.24
C SER A 96 4.82 3.90 16.24
N ALA A 97 5.49 2.88 16.79
CA ALA A 97 4.92 1.55 16.94
C ALA A 97 3.60 1.55 17.75
N ALA A 98 3.42 2.50 18.67
CA ALA A 98 2.19 2.65 19.46
C ALA A 98 0.99 3.08 18.60
N ASP A 99 1.22 3.70 17.45
CA ASP A 99 0.15 4.15 16.54
C ASP A 99 -0.32 3.02 15.60
N ALA A 100 0.43 1.92 15.49
CA ALA A 100 0.17 0.85 14.50
C ALA A 100 -1.21 0.20 14.66
N ASP A 101 -1.67 0.04 15.90
CA ASP A 101 -2.97 -0.55 16.22
C ASP A 101 -4.15 0.36 15.83
N LEU A 102 -4.00 1.68 16.00
CA LEU A 102 -4.97 2.66 15.47
C LEU A 102 -5.07 2.56 13.95
N LEU A 103 -3.91 2.53 13.27
CA LEU A 103 -3.87 2.42 11.81
C LEU A 103 -4.47 1.10 11.34
N ASN A 104 -4.17 -0.02 12.00
CA ASN A 104 -4.71 -1.34 11.66
C ASN A 104 -6.24 -1.34 11.73
N ARG A 105 -6.84 -0.71 12.74
CA ARG A 105 -8.30 -0.62 12.87
C ARG A 105 -8.97 0.30 11.85
N THR A 106 -8.29 1.36 11.44
CA THR A 106 -8.87 2.43 10.62
C THR A 106 -8.59 2.27 9.13
N TRP A 107 -7.59 1.47 8.76
CA TRP A 107 -7.28 1.19 7.37
C TRP A 107 -8.33 0.27 6.73
N SER A 108 -8.79 0.61 5.53
CA SER A 108 -9.83 -0.14 4.80
C SER A 108 -9.45 -1.59 4.50
N ARG A 109 -8.16 -1.90 4.50
CA ARG A 109 -7.61 -3.24 4.29
C ARG A 109 -7.07 -3.84 5.59
N GLY A 110 -7.25 -3.20 6.74
CA GLY A 110 -6.72 -3.66 8.01
C GLY A 110 -7.67 -4.56 8.80
N GLY A 111 -7.47 -4.62 10.11
CA GLY A 111 -8.29 -5.36 11.06
C GLY A 111 -7.82 -6.79 11.34
N ASN A 112 -6.58 -7.14 10.99
CA ASN A 112 -6.01 -8.46 11.28
C ASN A 112 -4.55 -8.35 11.75
N GLU A 113 -3.99 -9.47 12.22
CA GLU A 113 -2.65 -9.50 12.81
C GLU A 113 -1.54 -9.33 11.77
N GLN A 114 -1.69 -9.89 10.56
CA GLN A 114 -0.75 -9.66 9.46
C GLN A 114 -0.64 -8.17 9.14
N CYS A 115 -1.77 -7.47 9.08
CA CYS A 115 -1.82 -6.04 8.83
C CYS A 115 -1.14 -5.23 9.93
N LEU A 116 -1.37 -5.59 11.21
CA LEU A 116 -0.69 -4.93 12.33
C LEU A 116 0.83 -5.06 12.21
N ARG A 117 1.33 -6.27 11.95
CA ARG A 117 2.77 -6.53 11.74
C ARG A 117 3.30 -5.76 10.55
N TYR A 118 2.55 -5.73 9.45
CA TYR A 118 2.90 -4.97 8.25
C TYR A 118 2.98 -3.46 8.52
N ILE A 119 1.98 -2.86 9.15
CA ILE A 119 1.99 -1.43 9.50
C ILE A 119 3.15 -1.10 10.43
N ALA A 120 3.40 -1.93 11.45
CA ALA A 120 4.54 -1.73 12.34
C ALA A 120 5.87 -1.76 11.56
N LYS A 121 5.99 -2.68 10.58
CA LYS A 121 7.13 -2.73 9.67
C LYS A 121 7.25 -1.45 8.84
N LEU A 122 6.14 -0.98 8.26
CA LEU A 122 6.11 0.23 7.45
C LEU A 122 6.57 1.46 8.26
N ILE A 123 6.02 1.65 9.45
CA ILE A 123 6.40 2.74 10.36
C ILE A 123 7.91 2.69 10.69
N SER A 124 8.48 1.50 10.87
CA SER A 124 9.88 1.34 11.26
C SER A 124 10.89 1.45 10.11
N CYS A 125 10.47 1.16 8.87
CA CYS A 125 11.38 0.99 7.74
C CYS A 125 11.20 2.05 6.65
N PHE A 126 10.07 2.76 6.62
CA PHE A 126 9.71 3.65 5.53
C PHE A 126 9.33 5.06 6.02
N PRO A 127 9.56 6.09 5.20
CA PRO A 127 9.09 7.44 5.47
C PRO A 127 7.60 7.49 5.79
N ASN A 128 7.25 8.28 6.79
CA ASN A 128 5.89 8.53 7.19
C ASN A 128 5.78 9.94 7.78
N VAL A 129 4.57 10.45 7.91
CA VAL A 129 4.30 11.68 8.64
C VAL A 129 2.96 11.55 9.35
N CYS A 130 2.89 12.12 10.55
CA CYS A 130 1.71 12.13 11.39
C CYS A 130 1.41 13.54 11.85
N VAL A 131 0.18 13.97 11.62
CA VAL A 131 -0.38 15.17 12.21
C VAL A 131 -1.04 14.79 13.53
N ARG A 132 -0.69 15.51 14.60
CA ARG A 132 -1.22 15.28 15.94
C ARG A 132 -2.00 16.48 16.46
N ASP A 133 -2.99 16.20 17.31
CA ASP A 133 -3.71 17.22 18.07
C ASP A 133 -2.86 17.81 19.21
N ASP A 134 -3.43 18.75 19.95
CA ASP A 134 -2.81 19.40 21.11
C ASP A 134 -2.52 18.45 22.29
N LYS A 135 -3.15 17.27 22.30
CA LYS A 135 -2.96 16.20 23.29
C LYS A 135 -1.97 15.13 22.81
N GLY A 136 -1.44 15.25 21.60
CA GLY A 136 -0.50 14.31 21.00
C GLY A 136 -1.16 13.08 20.35
N HIS A 137 -2.48 13.05 20.18
CA HIS A 137 -3.15 11.96 19.48
C HIS A 137 -2.98 12.10 17.96
N PRO A 138 -2.72 11.01 17.22
CA PRO A 138 -2.77 11.02 15.77
C PRO A 138 -4.15 11.40 15.25
N ILE A 139 -4.23 12.41 14.39
CA ILE A 139 -5.47 12.85 13.74
C ILE A 139 -5.44 12.68 12.22
N SER A 140 -4.24 12.67 11.62
CA SER A 140 -4.04 12.37 10.20
C SER A 140 -2.63 11.82 10.01
N TRP A 141 -2.43 10.99 8.98
CA TRP A 141 -1.16 10.36 8.72
C TRP A 141 -1.04 9.95 7.24
N THR A 142 0.19 9.82 6.79
CA THR A 142 0.53 9.08 5.56
C THR A 142 1.78 8.26 5.82
N LEU A 143 1.86 7.12 5.15
CA LEU A 143 2.95 6.17 5.21
C LEU A 143 3.31 5.76 3.79
N THR A 144 4.58 5.43 3.58
CA THR A 144 5.01 4.82 2.32
C THR A 144 5.17 3.32 2.48
N ASP A 145 4.92 2.58 1.40
CA ASP A 145 5.18 1.14 1.34
C ASP A 145 6.47 0.80 0.56
N GLN A 146 6.73 -0.49 0.40
CA GLN A 146 7.90 -1.02 -0.32
C GLN A 146 8.01 -0.58 -1.78
N PHE A 147 6.94 -0.05 -2.37
CA PHE A 147 6.93 0.46 -3.74
C PHE A 147 6.89 1.99 -3.79
N ALA A 148 7.15 2.65 -2.65
CA ALA A 148 7.04 4.09 -2.47
C ALA A 148 5.65 4.64 -2.82
N THR A 149 4.60 3.82 -2.67
CA THR A 149 3.22 4.30 -2.76
C THR A 149 2.78 4.88 -1.42
N MET A 150 1.91 5.90 -1.46
CA MET A 150 1.34 6.60 -0.29
C MET A 150 -0.16 6.34 -0.16
#